data_AF-A0A1G3ABW7-F1
#
_entry.id   AF-A0A1G3ABW7-F1
#
_cell.length_a   1.000
_cell.length_b   1.000
_cell.length_c   1.000
_cell.angle_alpha   90.00
_cell.angle_beta   90.00
_cell.angle_gamma   90.00
#
_symmetry.space_group_name_H-M   'P 1'
#
loop_
_entity.id
_entity.type
_entity.pdbx_description
1 polymer ?
#
loop_
_entity_poly.entity_id
_entity_poly.type
_entity_poly.pdbx_seq_one_letter_code
_entity_poly.pdbx_strand_id
1 'polypeptide(L)'
;MVATNKRVLVVDDEAIVCESYKRVLTDAGYSVVTARSGRDALSACRAEPFDAVLADLKMPDMDGLEVTRIVRKEFPQVQILIITGYPTQQSAEVARGLGVFDYLSKPLTPEQLSAVTAAALAPFAKRMAAAIPRTEPEPKEVVRPAAQSAEPEEAQAEAVSRAGAEGVVKTLGVLAVAPLIGLAYVMFLPIIGFGMLFSVIGAGVARKLGWMKS
;
A
#
# COMPACT_ATOMS: atom_id res chain seq x y z
N MET A 1 18.91 -9.48 32.50
CA MET A 1 18.33 -9.21 31.17
C MET A 1 17.30 -10.29 30.90
N VAL A 2 16.02 -9.95 30.81
CA VAL A 2 15.00 -10.94 30.44
C VAL A 2 15.12 -11.12 28.92
N ALA A 3 15.82 -12.16 28.49
CA ALA A 3 15.81 -12.57 27.10
C ALA A 3 14.41 -13.10 26.79
N THR A 4 13.52 -12.22 26.34
CA THR A 4 12.24 -12.65 25.78
C THR A 4 12.58 -13.22 24.40
N ASN A 5 12.93 -14.50 24.33
CA ASN A 5 13.25 -15.21 23.10
C ASN A 5 11.98 -15.41 22.26
N LYS A 6 11.42 -14.30 21.79
CA LYS A 6 10.18 -14.23 21.03
C LYS A 6 10.46 -14.64 19.60
N ARG A 7 9.57 -15.47 19.06
CA ARG A 7 9.72 -16.08 17.74
C ARG A 7 8.79 -15.39 16.75
N VAL A 8 9.37 -14.93 15.66
CA VAL A 8 8.66 -14.21 14.61
C VAL A 8 8.78 -14.98 13.30
N LEU A 9 7.65 -15.20 12.65
CA LEU A 9 7.59 -15.74 11.29
C LEU A 9 7.39 -14.57 10.32
N VAL A 10 8.29 -14.43 9.36
CA VAL A 10 8.17 -13.48 8.24
C VAL A 10 7.75 -14.25 7.00
N VAL A 11 6.68 -13.81 6.34
CA VAL A 11 6.10 -14.47 5.17
C VAL A 11 6.05 -13.50 4.01
N ASP A 12 6.86 -13.75 2.99
CA ASP A 12 6.96 -12.91 1.80
C ASP A 12 7.54 -13.73 0.64
N ASP A 13 6.96 -13.67 -0.56
CA ASP A 13 7.46 -14.41 -1.72
C ASP A 13 8.80 -13.87 -2.25
N GLU A 14 9.08 -12.60 -1.98
CA GLU A 14 10.34 -11.95 -2.30
C GLU A 14 11.42 -12.28 -1.25
N ALA A 15 12.41 -13.09 -1.65
CA ALA A 15 13.51 -13.50 -0.76
C ALA A 15 14.29 -12.30 -0.16
N ILE A 16 14.40 -11.20 -0.93
CA ILE A 16 15.08 -9.98 -0.49
C ILE A 16 14.33 -9.31 0.67
N VAL A 17 12.99 -9.28 0.61
CA VAL A 17 12.16 -8.73 1.69
C VAL A 17 12.27 -9.60 2.94
N CYS A 18 12.15 -10.92 2.78
CA CYS A 18 12.35 -11.90 3.85
C CYS A 18 13.69 -11.70 4.59
N GLU A 19 14.80 -11.65 3.85
CA GLU A 19 16.13 -11.50 4.46
C GLU A 19 16.35 -10.12 5.08
N SER A 20 15.79 -9.06 4.48
CA SER A 20 15.83 -7.71 5.05
C SER A 20 15.12 -7.66 6.41
N TYR A 21 13.89 -8.16 6.49
CA TYR A 21 13.11 -8.17 7.74
C TYR A 21 13.73 -9.09 8.78
N LYS A 22 14.22 -10.25 8.35
CA LYS A 22 14.95 -11.18 9.22
C LYS A 22 16.15 -10.51 9.87
N ARG A 23 16.98 -9.80 9.10
CA ARG A 23 18.14 -9.09 9.63
C ARG A 23 17.74 -8.06 10.69
N VAL A 24 16.80 -7.18 10.36
CA VAL A 24 16.34 -6.12 11.28
C VAL A 24 15.79 -6.70 12.59
N LEU A 25 14.96 -7.74 12.49
CA LEU A 25 14.30 -8.33 13.66
C LEU A 25 15.25 -9.20 14.48
N THR A 26 16.22 -9.88 13.85
CA THR A 26 17.28 -10.59 14.58
C THR A 26 18.19 -9.61 15.31
N ASP A 27 18.55 -8.47 14.70
CA ASP A 27 19.31 -7.40 15.36
C ASP A 27 18.54 -6.81 16.56
N ALA A 28 17.20 -6.81 16.49
CA ALA A 28 16.31 -6.43 17.60
C ALA A 28 16.14 -7.52 18.69
N GLY A 29 16.79 -8.68 18.53
CA GLY A 29 16.80 -9.78 19.52
C GLY A 29 15.70 -10.83 19.36
N TYR A 30 15.03 -10.88 18.20
CA TYR A 30 14.02 -11.90 17.90
C TYR A 30 14.61 -13.13 17.21
N SER A 31 14.03 -14.30 17.48
CA SER A 31 14.29 -15.51 16.69
C SER A 31 13.39 -15.50 15.47
N VAL A 32 13.97 -15.32 14.27
CA VAL A 32 13.18 -15.13 13.04
C VAL A 32 13.28 -16.34 12.13
N VAL A 33 12.12 -16.82 11.69
CA VAL A 33 11.98 -17.81 10.61
C VAL A 33 11.34 -17.13 9.42
N THR A 34 11.74 -17.50 8.21
CA THR A 34 11.17 -16.97 6.96
C THR A 34 10.42 -18.06 6.21
N ALA A 35 9.33 -17.68 5.55
CA ALA A 35 8.56 -18.52 4.65
C ALA A 35 8.28 -17.75 3.36
N ARG A 36 8.35 -18.44 2.21
CA ARG A 36 8.22 -17.81 0.88
C ARG A 36 6.86 -18.02 0.22
N SER A 37 5.95 -18.66 0.93
CA SER A 37 4.59 -18.92 0.48
C SER A 37 3.67 -19.07 1.69
N GLY A 38 2.37 -18.87 1.50
CA GLY A 38 1.39 -19.15 2.54
C GLY A 38 1.40 -20.62 3.00
N ARG A 39 1.68 -21.56 2.10
CA ARG A 39 1.80 -23.00 2.43
C ARG A 39 2.97 -23.28 3.36
N ASP A 40 4.14 -22.69 3.07
CA ASP A 40 5.33 -22.83 3.92
C ASP A 40 5.08 -22.18 5.28
N ALA A 41 4.40 -21.03 5.31
CA ALA A 41 4.06 -20.34 6.55
C ALA A 41 3.17 -21.19 7.46
N LEU A 42 2.12 -21.80 6.91
CA LEU A 42 1.24 -22.69 7.67
C LEU A 42 1.96 -23.96 8.14
N SER A 43 2.84 -24.52 7.30
CA SER A 43 3.66 -25.67 7.67
C SER A 43 4.60 -25.33 8.82
N ALA A 44 5.23 -24.15 8.78
CA ALA A 44 6.08 -23.65 9.86
C ALA A 44 5.28 -23.45 11.17
N CYS A 45 4.12 -22.79 11.12
CA CYS A 45 3.27 -22.59 12.30
C CYS A 45 2.80 -23.90 12.95
N ARG A 46 2.60 -24.96 12.15
CA ARG A 46 2.22 -26.28 12.65
C ARG A 46 3.40 -27.08 13.21
N ALA A 47 4.59 -26.86 12.67
CA ALA A 47 5.80 -27.50 13.16
C ALA A 47 6.21 -26.93 14.52
N GLU A 48 6.13 -25.62 14.69
CA GLU A 48 6.66 -24.95 15.88
C GLU A 48 5.86 -23.68 16.26
N PRO A 49 5.83 -23.31 17.56
CA PRO A 49 5.11 -22.13 18.00
C PRO A 49 5.83 -20.82 17.62
N PHE A 50 5.02 -19.82 17.24
CA PHE A 50 5.43 -18.43 17.00
C PHE A 50 4.65 -17.47 17.90
N ASP A 51 5.23 -16.32 18.21
CA ASP A 51 4.54 -15.25 18.94
C ASP A 51 3.91 -14.23 17.97
N ALA A 52 4.55 -14.02 16.82
CA ALA A 52 4.04 -13.15 15.77
C ALA A 52 4.28 -13.71 14.36
N VAL A 53 3.37 -13.37 13.45
CA VAL A 53 3.46 -13.60 12.01
C VAL A 53 3.35 -12.26 11.30
N LEU A 54 4.34 -11.93 10.48
CA LEU A 54 4.34 -10.78 9.59
C LEU A 54 4.15 -11.33 8.19
N ALA A 55 2.99 -11.08 7.58
CA ALA A 55 2.63 -11.65 6.29
C ALA A 55 2.43 -10.57 5.23
N ASP A 56 3.01 -10.78 4.05
CA ASP A 56 2.60 -10.06 2.86
C ASP A 56 1.18 -10.48 2.44
N LEU A 57 0.43 -9.52 1.90
CA LEU A 57 -0.94 -9.76 1.44
C LEU A 57 -0.97 -10.50 0.10
N LYS A 58 -0.07 -10.14 -0.82
CA LYS A 58 -0.11 -10.46 -2.24
C LYS A 58 0.99 -11.47 -2.57
N MET A 59 0.71 -12.74 -2.30
CA MET A 59 1.57 -13.85 -2.72
C MET A 59 0.93 -14.66 -3.86
N PRO A 60 1.71 -15.29 -4.76
CA PRO A 60 1.18 -15.98 -5.95
C PRO A 60 0.26 -17.18 -5.66
N ASP A 61 0.52 -17.88 -4.56
CA ASP A 61 -0.11 -19.18 -4.27
C ASP A 61 -1.32 -19.07 -3.34
N MET A 62 -1.13 -18.37 -2.23
CA MET A 62 -2.10 -18.20 -1.14
C MET A 62 -1.92 -16.80 -0.59
N ASP A 63 -3.00 -16.03 -0.52
CA ASP A 63 -2.92 -14.63 -0.08
C ASP A 63 -2.70 -14.53 1.45
N GLY A 64 -2.23 -13.37 1.90
CA GLY A 64 -1.98 -13.12 3.32
C GLY A 64 -3.23 -13.10 4.21
N LEU A 65 -4.42 -12.75 3.69
CA LEU A 65 -5.71 -12.85 4.40
C LEU A 65 -6.13 -14.31 4.59
N GLU A 66 -5.86 -15.18 3.63
CA GLU A 66 -6.12 -16.62 3.74
C GLU A 66 -5.22 -17.25 4.80
N VAL A 67 -3.91 -16.94 4.76
CA VAL A 67 -2.96 -17.31 5.83
C VAL A 67 -3.49 -16.79 7.18
N THR A 68 -3.87 -15.52 7.25
CA THR A 68 -4.40 -14.89 8.47
C THR A 68 -5.63 -15.63 9.00
N ARG A 69 -6.58 -15.99 8.14
CA ARG A 69 -7.81 -16.69 8.54
C ARG A 69 -7.50 -18.06 9.14
N ILE A 70 -6.57 -18.80 8.54
CA ILE A 70 -6.17 -20.13 9.02
C ILE A 70 -5.37 -20.00 10.32
N VAL A 71 -4.38 -19.10 10.37
CA VAL A 71 -3.57 -18.88 11.57
C VAL A 71 -4.42 -18.39 12.74
N ARG A 72 -5.40 -17.49 12.51
CA ARG A 72 -6.31 -17.04 13.58
C ARG A 72 -7.18 -18.17 14.12
N LYS A 73 -7.56 -19.14 13.27
CA LYS A 73 -8.36 -20.30 13.66
C LYS A 73 -7.55 -21.35 14.42
N GLU A 74 -6.35 -21.67 13.94
CA GLU A 74 -5.50 -22.72 14.52
C GLU A 74 -4.64 -22.22 15.70
N PHE A 75 -4.22 -20.95 15.67
CA PHE A 75 -3.26 -20.36 16.61
C PHE A 75 -3.73 -18.98 17.10
N PRO A 76 -4.85 -18.89 17.86
CA PRO A 76 -5.49 -17.63 18.21
C PRO A 76 -4.62 -16.68 19.05
N GLN A 77 -3.62 -17.19 19.76
CA GLN A 77 -2.66 -16.41 20.55
C GLN A 77 -1.63 -15.63 19.71
N VAL A 78 -1.41 -16.04 18.46
CA VAL A 78 -0.40 -15.45 17.57
C VAL A 78 -0.83 -14.04 17.16
N GLN A 79 0.10 -13.09 17.26
CA GLN A 79 -0.10 -11.74 16.75
C GLN A 79 0.16 -11.72 15.25
N ILE A 80 -0.76 -11.19 14.47
CA ILE A 80 -0.65 -11.18 13.01
C ILE A 80 -0.52 -9.73 12.55
N LEU A 81 0.50 -9.42 11.79
CA LEU A 81 0.68 -8.14 11.11
C LEU A 81 0.64 -8.39 9.62
N ILE A 82 -0.14 -7.60 8.89
CA ILE A 82 -0.12 -7.61 7.43
C ILE A 82 0.75 -6.45 6.95
N ILE A 83 1.69 -6.74 6.07
CA ILE A 83 2.62 -5.74 5.52
C ILE A 83 2.61 -5.88 4.00
N THR A 84 2.00 -4.94 3.26
CA THR A 84 1.82 -5.11 1.81
C THR A 84 2.21 -3.91 0.96
N GLY A 85 2.73 -4.18 -0.24
CA GLY A 85 2.97 -3.16 -1.27
C GLY A 85 1.71 -2.70 -2.00
N TYR A 86 0.59 -3.41 -1.88
CA TYR A 86 -0.64 -3.14 -2.64
C TYR A 86 -1.86 -2.99 -1.72
N PRO A 87 -1.90 -1.96 -0.86
CA PRO A 87 -3.01 -1.77 0.05
C PRO A 87 -4.30 -1.34 -0.67
N THR A 88 -5.44 -1.89 -0.23
CA THR A 88 -6.77 -1.44 -0.65
C THR A 88 -7.67 -1.25 0.57
N GLN A 89 -8.74 -0.45 0.44
CA GLN A 89 -9.70 -0.28 1.53
C GLN A 89 -10.35 -1.62 1.90
N GLN A 90 -10.76 -2.40 0.89
CA GLN A 90 -11.37 -3.72 1.09
C GLN A 90 -10.43 -4.69 1.83
N SER A 91 -9.16 -4.78 1.44
CA SER A 91 -8.21 -5.68 2.11
C SER A 91 -7.94 -5.26 3.56
N ALA A 92 -7.88 -3.95 3.84
CA ALA A 92 -7.72 -3.44 5.20
C ALA A 92 -8.95 -3.72 6.08
N GLU A 93 -10.17 -3.59 5.54
CA GLU A 93 -11.41 -3.93 6.24
C GLU A 93 -11.48 -5.42 6.59
N VAL A 94 -11.17 -6.29 5.63
CA VAL A 94 -11.14 -7.74 5.86
C VAL A 94 -10.08 -8.11 6.91
N ALA A 95 -8.86 -7.55 6.80
CA ALA A 95 -7.80 -7.77 7.77
C ALA A 95 -8.23 -7.38 9.19
N ARG A 96 -8.86 -6.20 9.34
CA ARG A 96 -9.39 -5.73 10.62
C ARG A 96 -10.46 -6.67 11.17
N GLY A 97 -11.36 -7.16 10.30
CA GLY A 97 -12.38 -8.14 10.68
C GLY A 97 -11.82 -9.48 11.15
N LEU A 98 -10.62 -9.86 10.70
CA LEU A 98 -9.89 -11.05 11.16
C LEU A 98 -9.11 -10.82 12.46
N GLY A 99 -9.12 -9.59 12.99
CA GLY A 99 -8.43 -9.23 14.23
C GLY A 99 -6.91 -9.26 14.09
N VAL A 100 -6.35 -8.85 12.95
CA VAL A 100 -4.91 -8.59 12.85
C VAL A 100 -4.51 -7.50 13.85
N PHE A 101 -3.27 -7.56 14.34
CA PHE A 101 -2.72 -6.52 15.19
C PHE A 101 -2.59 -5.20 14.45
N ASP A 102 -2.06 -5.25 13.21
CA ASP A 102 -1.92 -4.07 12.37
C ASP A 102 -1.92 -4.44 10.88
N TYR A 103 -2.19 -3.44 10.04
CA TYR A 103 -2.17 -3.50 8.60
C TYR A 103 -1.35 -2.32 8.06
N LEU A 104 -0.20 -2.63 7.46
CA LEU A 104 0.83 -1.65 7.11
C LEU A 104 1.13 -1.71 5.61
N SER A 105 1.47 -0.56 5.04
CA SER A 105 1.93 -0.46 3.66
C SER A 105 3.45 -0.49 3.58
N LYS A 106 4.00 -1.26 2.64
CA LYS A 106 5.42 -1.17 2.26
C LYS A 106 5.67 0.16 1.51
N PRO A 107 6.89 0.73 1.60
CA PRO A 107 8.04 0.27 2.37
C PRO A 107 7.95 0.63 3.87
N LEU A 108 8.52 -0.22 4.74
CA LEU A 108 8.76 0.11 6.16
C LEU A 108 10.23 0.38 6.37
N THR A 109 10.55 1.37 7.21
CA THR A 109 11.91 1.54 7.73
C THR A 109 12.23 0.46 8.77
N PRO A 110 13.52 0.17 9.03
CA PRO A 110 13.94 -0.77 10.08
C PRO A 110 13.36 -0.42 11.47
N GLU A 111 13.28 0.87 11.78
CA GLU A 111 12.74 1.39 13.05
C GLU A 111 11.24 1.14 13.14
N GLN A 112 10.50 1.39 12.05
CA GLN A 112 9.06 1.12 12.00
C GLN A 112 8.76 -0.37 12.18
N LEU A 113 9.49 -1.24 11.47
CA LEU A 113 9.35 -2.69 11.56
C LEU A 113 9.63 -3.19 12.99
N SER A 114 10.70 -2.70 13.61
CA SER A 114 11.06 -3.07 14.97
C SER A 114 10.03 -2.56 15.99
N ALA A 115 9.59 -1.31 15.85
CA ALA A 115 8.63 -0.69 16.76
C ALA A 115 7.28 -1.38 16.72
N VAL A 116 6.75 -1.68 15.52
CA VAL A 116 5.44 -2.32 15.39
C VAL A 116 5.45 -3.77 15.85
N THR A 117 6.56 -4.49 15.61
CA THR A 117 6.74 -5.86 16.10
C THR A 117 6.84 -5.88 17.63
N ALA A 118 7.58 -4.92 18.22
CA ALA A 118 7.65 -4.76 19.67
C ALA A 118 6.30 -4.41 20.30
N ALA A 119 5.50 -3.56 19.65
CA ALA A 119 4.15 -3.22 20.09
C ALA A 119 3.21 -4.44 20.04
N ALA A 120 3.29 -5.25 18.99
CA ALA A 120 2.52 -6.47 18.85
C ALA A 120 2.84 -7.46 19.98
N LEU A 121 4.12 -7.64 20.28
CA LEU A 121 4.62 -8.61 21.25
C LEU A 121 4.62 -8.10 22.70
N ALA A 122 4.26 -6.84 22.94
CA ALA A 122 4.21 -6.27 24.29
C ALA A 122 3.13 -6.99 25.14
N PRO A 123 3.34 -7.10 26.47
CA PRO A 123 2.33 -7.65 27.37
C PRO A 123 0.99 -6.94 27.23
N PHE A 124 -0.11 -7.67 27.36
CA PHE A 124 -1.47 -7.14 27.19
C PHE A 124 -1.74 -5.87 28.02
N ALA A 125 -1.26 -5.82 29.27
CA ALA A 125 -1.37 -4.64 30.12
C ALA A 125 -0.66 -3.40 29.53
N LYS A 126 0.54 -3.58 28.96
CA LYS A 126 1.30 -2.51 28.30
C LYS A 126 0.62 -2.08 26.99
N ARG A 127 0.01 -3.03 26.26
CA ARG A 127 -0.78 -2.74 25.06
C ARG A 127 -2.05 -1.96 25.37
N MET A 128 -2.77 -2.34 26.42
CA MET A 128 -3.95 -1.60 26.87
C MET A 128 -3.60 -0.18 27.34
N ALA A 129 -2.47 -0.02 28.04
CA ALA A 129 -1.98 1.29 28.45
C ALA A 129 -1.53 2.15 27.25
N ALA A 130 -0.91 1.54 26.23
CA ALA A 130 -0.53 2.23 24.99
C ALA A 130 -1.75 2.51 24.06
N ALA A 131 -2.83 1.74 24.18
CA ALA A 131 -4.06 1.89 23.41
C ALA A 131 -5.03 2.95 23.96
N ILE A 132 -4.68 3.65 25.06
CA ILE A 132 -5.32 4.89 25.49
C ILE A 132 -4.31 6.01 25.18
N PRO A 133 -4.26 6.44 23.91
CA PRO A 133 -5.20 7.43 23.43
C PRO A 133 -6.08 6.85 22.34
N ARG A 134 -7.39 6.85 22.59
CA ARG A 134 -8.36 6.92 21.50
C ARG A 134 -8.15 8.27 20.82
N THR A 135 -7.27 8.32 19.82
CA THR A 135 -7.68 9.08 18.65
C THR A 135 -8.86 8.30 18.11
N GLU A 136 -10.07 8.73 18.50
CA GLU A 136 -11.19 8.67 17.60
C GLU A 136 -10.64 8.95 16.20
N PRO A 137 -10.99 8.17 15.16
CA PRO A 137 -10.73 8.65 13.82
C PRO A 137 -11.36 10.04 13.77
N GLU A 138 -10.53 11.08 13.68
CA GLU A 138 -10.95 12.44 13.32
C GLU A 138 -12.03 12.26 12.26
N PRO A 139 -13.29 12.61 12.57
CA PRO A 139 -14.36 12.53 11.59
C PRO A 139 -13.92 13.45 10.46
N LYS A 140 -13.48 12.89 9.33
CA LYS A 140 -13.45 13.65 8.08
C LYS A 140 -14.91 13.91 7.72
N GLU A 141 -15.40 14.98 8.31
CA GLU A 141 -16.50 15.83 7.90
C GLU A 141 -17.42 15.18 6.86
N VAL A 142 -18.38 14.40 7.36
CA VAL A 142 -19.63 14.21 6.65
C VAL A 142 -20.35 15.55 6.71
N VAL A 143 -20.05 16.44 5.76
CA VAL A 143 -20.90 17.61 5.49
C VAL A 143 -22.23 17.07 4.96
N ARG A 144 -23.15 16.82 5.88
CA ARG A 144 -24.58 16.85 5.60
C ARG A 144 -25.07 18.25 5.94
N PRO A 145 -25.58 19.05 4.99
CA PRO A 145 -26.53 20.07 5.35
C PRO A 145 -27.89 19.40 5.53
N ALA A 146 -28.35 19.45 6.79
CA ALA A 146 -29.72 19.61 7.22
C ALA A 146 -30.82 18.81 6.50
N ALA A 147 -31.39 17.86 7.26
CA ALA A 147 -32.77 17.43 7.07
C ALA A 147 -33.72 18.63 7.05
N GLN A 148 -34.66 18.62 6.12
CA GLN A 148 -36.03 19.09 6.37
C GLN A 148 -37.00 18.29 5.48
N SER A 149 -37.84 17.58 6.19
CA SER A 149 -38.98 16.77 5.79
C SER A 149 -40.03 17.55 4.99
N ALA A 150 -40.52 16.96 3.88
CA ALA A 150 -41.93 16.83 3.51
C ALA A 150 -42.04 16.37 2.03
N GLU A 151 -42.64 15.21 1.79
CA GLU A 151 -43.48 15.05 0.59
C GLU A 151 -44.82 15.80 0.84
N PRO A 152 -45.62 16.23 -0.17
CA PRO A 152 -45.75 15.62 -1.50
C PRO A 152 -45.88 16.57 -2.71
N GLU A 153 -45.71 15.96 -3.89
CA GLU A 153 -46.48 16.11 -5.14
C GLU A 153 -47.53 17.25 -5.20
N GLU A 154 -47.33 18.27 -6.07
CA GLU A 154 -48.31 18.85 -7.02
C GLU A 154 -47.88 20.22 -7.59
N ALA A 155 -48.35 20.49 -8.82
CA ALA A 155 -48.45 21.79 -9.52
C ALA A 155 -47.13 22.41 -10.05
N GLN A 156 -46.85 22.28 -11.35
CA GLN A 156 -47.29 23.24 -12.39
C GLN A 156 -46.72 24.64 -12.15
N ALA A 157 -45.69 25.00 -12.91
CA ALA A 157 -45.86 25.81 -14.11
C ALA A 157 -46.22 27.26 -13.77
N GLU A 158 -45.20 28.11 -13.65
CA GLU A 158 -45.21 29.48 -14.17
C GLU A 158 -43.88 30.19 -13.89
N ALA A 159 -43.53 31.12 -14.79
CA ALA A 159 -42.44 32.09 -14.69
C ALA A 159 -41.01 31.50 -14.77
N VAL A 160 -40.43 31.21 -15.93
CA VAL A 160 -40.08 32.15 -17.02
C VAL A 160 -39.57 33.50 -16.50
N SER A 161 -38.31 33.77 -16.85
CA SER A 161 -37.66 35.08 -16.92
C SER A 161 -37.07 35.64 -15.61
N ARG A 162 -35.87 35.16 -15.26
CA ARG A 162 -34.64 35.98 -15.08
C ARG A 162 -33.58 35.22 -14.26
N ALA A 163 -32.67 34.51 -14.92
CA ALA A 163 -31.30 34.24 -14.44
C ALA A 163 -30.55 33.37 -15.46
N GLY A 164 -30.43 33.87 -16.69
CA GLY A 164 -29.59 33.28 -17.73
C GLY A 164 -28.31 34.11 -17.89
N ALA A 165 -27.37 33.98 -16.96
CA ALA A 165 -25.95 34.31 -17.11
C ALA A 165 -25.25 33.93 -15.80
N GLU A 166 -23.96 33.56 -15.86
CA GLU A 166 -23.02 33.35 -14.73
C GLU A 166 -22.70 31.90 -14.29
N GLY A 167 -23.42 30.86 -14.74
CA GLY A 167 -23.15 29.48 -14.29
C GLY A 167 -22.26 28.59 -15.19
N VAL A 168 -22.14 28.91 -16.49
CA VAL A 168 -21.64 27.94 -17.50
C VAL A 168 -20.13 28.04 -17.75
N VAL A 169 -19.44 29.04 -17.19
CA VAL A 169 -18.07 29.38 -17.60
C VAL A 169 -16.98 28.49 -16.97
N LYS A 170 -17.26 27.76 -15.88
CA LYS A 170 -16.21 26.99 -15.17
C LYS A 170 -16.05 25.53 -15.60
N THR A 171 -17.04 24.94 -16.29
CA THR A 171 -16.98 23.53 -16.73
C THR A 171 -16.42 23.37 -18.15
N LEU A 172 -16.29 24.47 -18.92
CA LEU A 172 -15.76 24.43 -20.30
C LEU A 172 -14.22 24.51 -20.40
N GLY A 173 -13.51 24.85 -19.33
CA GLY A 173 -12.05 25.09 -19.38
C GLY A 173 -11.17 23.84 -19.51
N VAL A 174 -11.64 22.68 -19.05
CA VAL A 174 -10.83 21.44 -19.04
C VAL A 174 -10.94 20.67 -20.36
N LEU A 175 -12.05 20.82 -21.10
CA LEU A 175 -12.27 20.07 -22.34
C LEU A 175 -11.50 20.64 -23.55
N ALA A 176 -11.05 21.90 -23.49
CA ALA A 176 -10.37 22.58 -24.59
C ALA A 176 -8.85 22.32 -24.68
N VAL A 177 -8.22 21.71 -23.66
CA VAL A 177 -6.75 21.52 -23.62
C VAL A 177 -6.32 20.11 -24.07
N ALA A 178 -7.22 19.13 -24.02
CA ALA A 178 -6.95 17.76 -24.41
C ALA A 178 -6.39 17.56 -25.84
N PRO A 179 -6.82 18.30 -26.89
CA PRO A 179 -6.24 18.11 -28.23
C PRO A 179 -4.84 18.73 -28.40
N LEU A 180 -4.41 19.66 -27.54
CA LEU A 180 -3.09 20.32 -27.66
C LEU A 180 -1.94 19.43 -27.17
N ILE A 181 -2.18 18.57 -26.17
CA ILE A 181 -1.16 17.65 -25.64
C ILE A 181 -0.84 16.57 -26.69
N GLY A 182 -1.86 16.07 -27.41
CA GLY A 182 -1.67 15.13 -28.51
C GLY A 182 -0.88 15.74 -29.68
N LEU A 183 -1.18 16.99 -30.05
CA LEU A 183 -0.47 17.70 -31.13
C LEU A 183 1.01 17.95 -30.79
N ALA A 184 1.31 18.31 -29.54
CA ALA A 184 2.68 18.47 -29.06
C ALA A 184 3.49 17.16 -29.18
N TYR A 185 2.89 16.01 -28.85
CA TYR A 185 3.54 14.71 -29.01
C TYR A 185 3.86 14.40 -30.48
N VAL A 186 2.93 14.64 -31.40
CA VAL A 186 3.15 14.37 -32.85
C VAL A 186 4.20 15.33 -33.44
N MET A 187 4.26 16.57 -32.97
CA MET A 187 5.24 17.57 -33.41
C MET A 187 6.66 17.31 -32.89
N PHE A 188 6.81 16.82 -31.65
CA PHE A 188 8.13 16.65 -31.02
C PHE A 188 8.73 15.24 -31.15
N LEU A 189 7.92 14.19 -31.39
CA LEU A 189 8.42 12.83 -31.64
C LEU A 189 9.44 12.72 -32.80
N PRO A 190 9.28 13.39 -33.96
CA PRO A 190 10.26 13.29 -35.03
C PRO A 190 11.58 14.01 -34.71
N ILE A 191 11.58 15.06 -33.88
CA ILE A 191 12.81 15.80 -33.51
C ILE A 191 13.74 14.91 -32.65
N ILE A 192 13.15 14.15 -31.73
CA ILE A 192 13.89 13.21 -30.85
C ILE A 192 14.38 12.00 -31.67
N GLY A 193 13.55 11.50 -32.60
CA GLY A 193 13.92 10.40 -33.51
C GLY A 193 15.05 10.77 -34.48
N PHE A 194 15.02 11.97 -35.07
CA PHE A 194 16.09 12.45 -35.96
C PHE A 194 17.41 12.70 -35.21
N GLY A 195 17.37 13.16 -33.96
CA GLY A 195 18.57 13.33 -33.14
C GLY A 195 19.31 12.01 -32.89
N MET A 196 18.57 10.92 -32.63
CA MET A 196 19.15 9.58 -32.49
C MET A 196 19.73 9.05 -33.81
N LEU A 197 19.03 9.27 -34.93
CA LEU A 197 19.50 8.84 -36.25
C LEU A 197 20.79 9.59 -36.68
N PHE A 198 20.89 10.88 -36.39
CA PHE A 198 22.10 11.68 -36.67
C PHE A 198 23.29 11.27 -35.81
N SER A 199 23.07 10.89 -34.54
CA SER A 199 24.12 10.38 -33.65
C SER A 199 24.69 9.04 -34.13
N VAL A 200 23.83 8.13 -34.59
CA VAL A 200 24.24 6.81 -35.10
C VAL A 200 24.99 6.91 -36.43
N ILE A 201 24.56 7.79 -37.33
CA ILE A 201 25.24 8.02 -38.62
C ILE A 201 26.55 8.80 -38.41
N GLY A 202 26.58 9.81 -37.54
CA GLY A 202 27.78 10.57 -37.21
C GLY A 202 28.88 9.72 -36.56
N ALA A 203 28.52 8.83 -35.63
CA ALA A 203 29.45 7.90 -34.99
C ALA A 203 29.98 6.79 -35.94
N GLY A 204 29.26 6.52 -37.03
CA GLY A 204 29.71 5.60 -38.08
C GLY A 204 30.73 6.23 -39.04
N VAL A 205 30.56 7.52 -39.37
CA VAL A 205 31.46 8.28 -40.26
C VAL A 205 32.78 8.62 -39.53
N ALA A 206 32.72 9.00 -38.25
CA ALA A 206 33.91 9.32 -37.46
C ALA A 206 34.88 8.13 -37.31
N ARG A 207 34.34 6.90 -37.18
CA ARG A 207 35.17 5.67 -37.11
C ARG A 207 35.80 5.27 -38.45
N LYS A 208 35.20 5.67 -39.58
CA LYS A 208 35.73 5.35 -40.92
C LYS A 208 36.80 6.35 -41.39
N LEU A 209 36.87 7.54 -40.77
CA LEU A 209 37.81 8.61 -41.11
C LEU A 209 39.04 8.70 -40.20
N GLY A 210 39.23 7.81 -39.23
CA GLY A 210 40.50 7.65 -38.51
C GLY A 210 40.86 8.78 -37.54
N TRP A 211 39.89 9.60 -37.12
CA TRP A 211 40.12 10.71 -36.20
C TRP A 211 39.72 10.30 -34.78
N MET A 212 40.57 9.52 -34.12
CA MET A 212 40.70 9.46 -32.66
C MET A 212 41.96 8.64 -32.36
N LYS A 213 43.11 9.34 -32.27
CA LYS A 213 44.33 8.86 -31.61
C LYS A 213 44.62 9.79 -30.43
N SER A 214 44.75 9.15 -29.26
CA SER A 214 45.22 9.63 -27.95
C SER A 214 44.43 10.75 -27.28
#